data_AF-A0A2G9TZB4-F1
#
_entry.id   AF-A0A2G9TZB4-F1
#
_cell.length_a   1.000
_cell.length_b   1.000
_cell.length_c   1.000
_cell.angle_alpha   90.00
_cell.angle_beta   90.00
_cell.angle_gamma   90.00
#
_symmetry.space_group_name_H-M   'P 1'
#
loop_
_entity.id
_entity.type
_entity.pdbx_description
1 polymer ?
#
loop_
_entity_poly.entity_id
_entity_poly.type
_entity_poly.pdbx_seq_one_letter_code
_entity_poly.pdbx_strand_id
1 'polypeptide(L)'
;MPLCGLIAGRILCMHGGLSPQLAAIDQLRNIPRPQDPPNPSMGIDLLWADPDQWVKVVQDGYEFFASKKMVTIFSAPHYCGQFDNFAATMKVNEDLVCNFSMYKPTSKAARIAAGNA
;
A
#
# COMPACT_ATOMS: atom_id res chain seq x y z
N MET A 1 -4.09 -13.17 9.22
CA MET A 1 -4.35 -11.71 9.17
C MET A 1 -5.42 -11.42 8.12
N PRO A 2 -6.17 -10.31 8.20
CA PRO A 2 -7.00 -9.85 7.08
C PRO A 2 -6.14 -9.44 5.88
N LEU A 3 -6.64 -9.65 4.66
CA LEU A 3 -5.96 -9.26 3.42
C LEU A 3 -6.40 -7.88 2.92
N CYS A 4 -7.64 -7.48 3.22
CA CYS A 4 -8.21 -6.22 2.80
C CYS A 4 -9.04 -5.58 3.92
N GLY A 5 -9.22 -4.26 3.84
CA GLY A 5 -10.18 -3.49 4.62
C GLY A 5 -11.08 -2.67 3.71
N LEU A 6 -12.33 -2.43 4.13
CA LEU A 6 -13.28 -1.59 3.40
C LEU A 6 -13.80 -0.50 4.32
N ILE A 7 -13.37 0.73 4.08
CA ILE A 7 -13.73 1.90 4.87
C ILE A 7 -15.02 2.49 4.30
N ALA A 8 -16.05 2.58 5.14
CA ALA A 8 -17.36 3.15 4.82
C ALA A 8 -18.04 2.61 3.55
N GLY A 9 -17.68 1.39 3.10
CA GLY A 9 -18.18 0.82 1.85
C GLY A 9 -17.67 1.48 0.58
N ARG A 10 -16.66 2.36 0.67
CA ARG A 10 -16.23 3.23 -0.45
C ARG A 10 -14.74 3.17 -0.74
N ILE A 11 -13.89 2.99 0.27
CA ILE A 11 -12.44 2.92 0.10
C ILE A 11 -11.97 1.51 0.45
N LEU A 12 -11.55 0.77 -0.56
CA LEU A 12 -10.97 -0.56 -0.40
C LEU A 12 -9.45 -0.43 -0.25
N CYS A 13 -8.88 -1.04 0.79
CA CYS A 13 -7.44 -1.09 1.01
C CYS A 13 -6.92 -2.53 1.03
N MET A 14 -5.72 -2.72 0.49
CA MET A 14 -4.95 -3.96 0.47
C MET A 14 -3.46 -3.60 0.35
N HIS A 15 -2.57 -4.59 0.42
CA HIS A 15 -1.13 -4.34 0.34
C HIS A 15 -0.64 -4.15 -1.10
N GLY A 16 -1.02 -5.06 -1.99
CA GLY A 16 -0.69 -5.01 -3.42
C GLY A 16 -1.82 -4.35 -4.20
N GLY A 17 -2.57 -5.16 -4.96
CA GLY A 17 -3.54 -4.65 -5.92
C GLY A 17 -4.69 -5.62 -6.21
N LEU A 18 -5.47 -5.30 -7.24
CA LEU A 18 -6.65 -6.09 -7.60
C LEU A 18 -6.26 -7.41 -8.27
N SER A 19 -7.02 -8.47 -7.96
CA SER A 19 -6.91 -9.75 -8.66
C SER A 19 -7.80 -9.77 -9.90
N PRO A 20 -7.36 -10.36 -11.02
CA PRO A 20 -8.24 -10.65 -12.16
C PRO A 20 -9.39 -11.63 -11.81
N GLN A 21 -9.30 -12.36 -10.69
CA GLN A 21 -10.32 -13.28 -10.20
C GLN A 21 -11.41 -12.58 -9.35
N LEU A 22 -11.21 -11.30 -9.02
CA LEU A 22 -12.12 -10.53 -8.19
C LEU A 22 -13.26 -9.94 -9.03
N ALA A 23 -14.43 -10.56 -8.94
CA ALA A 23 -15.68 -10.12 -9.57
C ALA A 23 -16.61 -9.36 -8.61
N ALA A 24 -16.57 -9.68 -7.31
CA ALA A 24 -17.39 -9.06 -6.28
C ALA A 24 -16.63 -8.94 -4.95
N ILE A 25 -16.82 -7.82 -4.26
CA ILE A 25 -16.17 -7.52 -2.96
C ILE A 25 -16.46 -8.60 -1.90
N ASP A 26 -17.64 -9.22 -1.96
CA ASP A 26 -18.04 -10.28 -1.03
C ASP A 26 -17.12 -11.51 -1.12
N GLN A 27 -16.47 -11.75 -2.27
CA GLN A 27 -15.47 -12.82 -2.41
C GLN A 27 -14.31 -12.65 -1.44
N LEU A 28 -13.91 -11.40 -1.13
CA LEU A 28 -12.81 -11.09 -0.22
C LEU A 28 -13.09 -11.56 1.21
N ARG A 29 -14.37 -11.59 1.62
CA ARG A 29 -14.79 -12.03 2.96
C ARG A 29 -14.67 -13.53 3.16
N ASN A 30 -14.82 -14.27 2.05
CA ASN A 30 -14.86 -15.74 2.04
C ASN A 30 -13.49 -16.37 1.73
N ILE A 31 -12.42 -15.57 1.60
CA ILE A 31 -11.07 -16.12 1.43
C ILE A 31 -10.74 -16.98 2.65
N PRO A 32 -10.49 -18.29 2.46
CA PRO A 32 -10.21 -19.20 3.56
C PRO A 32 -8.90 -18.79 4.25
N ARG A 33 -8.77 -19.06 5.56
CA ARG A 33 -7.59 -18.72 6.38
C ARG A 33 -7.41 -19.77 7.49
N PRO A 34 -6.17 -20.16 7.86
CA PRO A 34 -4.89 -19.78 7.26
C PRO A 34 -4.71 -20.35 5.85
N GLN A 35 -3.78 -19.82 5.07
CA GLN A 35 -3.50 -20.27 3.69
C GLN A 35 -2.00 -20.38 3.49
N ASP A 36 -1.61 -21.39 2.71
CA ASP A 36 -0.35 -21.39 1.94
C ASP A 36 -0.77 -21.33 0.46
N PRO A 37 -1.07 -20.13 -0.05
CA PRO A 37 -1.80 -19.99 -1.29
C PRO A 37 -0.91 -20.39 -2.49
N PRO A 38 -1.39 -21.25 -3.42
CA PRO A 38 -0.65 -21.54 -4.63
C PRO A 38 -0.54 -20.28 -5.51
N ASN A 39 0.53 -20.20 -6.30
CA ASN A 39 0.69 -19.17 -7.31
C ASN A 39 0.21 -19.70 -8.68
N PRO A 40 -0.76 -19.07 -9.36
CA PRO A 40 -1.46 -17.82 -8.99
C PRO A 40 -2.72 -18.05 -8.13
N SER A 41 -3.03 -17.08 -7.26
CA SER A 41 -4.28 -17.05 -6.50
C SER A 41 -4.68 -15.61 -6.15
N MET A 42 -5.97 -15.37 -5.96
CA MET A 42 -6.49 -14.07 -5.52
C MET A 42 -5.79 -13.55 -4.25
N GLY A 43 -5.42 -14.42 -3.31
CA GLY A 43 -4.69 -14.01 -2.10
C GLY A 43 -3.30 -13.45 -2.38
N ILE A 44 -2.58 -14.03 -3.36
CA ILE A 44 -1.26 -13.53 -3.79
C ILE A 44 -1.40 -12.20 -4.52
N ASP A 45 -2.39 -12.06 -5.40
CA ASP A 45 -2.61 -10.81 -6.13
C ASP A 45 -2.89 -9.64 -5.18
N LEU A 46 -3.74 -9.84 -4.16
CA LEU A 46 -4.06 -8.82 -3.15
C LEU A 46 -2.84 -8.34 -2.34
N LEU A 47 -1.76 -9.14 -2.32
CA LEU A 47 -0.53 -8.83 -1.60
C LEU A 47 0.60 -8.32 -2.52
N TRP A 48 0.62 -8.75 -3.80
CA TRP A 48 1.79 -8.57 -4.67
C TRP A 48 1.48 -7.98 -6.04
N ALA A 49 0.21 -7.77 -6.41
CA ALA A 49 -0.11 -7.12 -7.67
C ALA A 49 0.25 -5.63 -7.62
N ASP A 50 0.91 -5.15 -8.67
CA ASP A 50 1.25 -3.74 -8.86
C ASP A 50 0.32 -3.08 -9.88
N PRO A 51 0.09 -1.76 -9.77
CA PRO A 51 -0.72 -1.01 -10.72
C PRO A 51 -0.02 -0.70 -12.06
N ASP A 52 1.29 -0.86 -12.12
CA ASP A 52 2.14 -0.67 -13.31
C ASP A 52 3.25 -1.74 -13.29
N GLN A 53 3.90 -1.99 -14.43
CA GLN A 53 4.94 -3.01 -14.60
C GLN A 53 6.20 -2.77 -13.74
N TRP A 54 6.31 -1.63 -13.07
CA TRP A 54 7.47 -1.25 -12.29
C TRP A 54 7.07 -0.91 -10.86
N VAL A 55 7.51 -1.73 -9.89
CA VAL A 55 7.46 -1.41 -8.46
C VAL A 55 8.27 -0.14 -8.24
N LYS A 56 7.62 0.97 -7.89
CA LYS A 56 8.31 2.23 -7.59
C LYS A 56 8.09 2.61 -6.15
N VAL A 57 9.18 2.82 -5.43
CA VAL A 57 9.16 3.61 -4.20
C VAL A 57 8.68 5.01 -4.57
N VAL A 58 7.52 5.40 -4.03
CA VAL A 58 6.91 6.72 -4.28
C VAL A 58 7.70 7.80 -3.54
N GLN A 59 8.23 8.77 -4.29
CA GLN A 59 9.18 9.77 -3.75
C GLN A 59 8.58 10.60 -2.62
N ASP A 60 7.32 11.01 -2.73
CA ASP A 60 6.63 11.81 -1.70
C ASP A 60 5.91 10.95 -0.64
N GLY A 61 6.13 9.63 -0.66
CA GLY A 61 5.45 8.68 0.21
C GLY A 61 4.01 8.36 -0.20
N TYR A 62 3.44 9.02 -1.21
CA TYR A 62 2.18 8.60 -1.84
C TYR A 62 2.14 9.02 -3.32
N GLU A 63 1.34 8.31 -4.12
CA GLU A 63 1.10 8.67 -5.53
C GLU A 63 -0.31 8.27 -5.96
N PHE A 64 -0.98 9.15 -6.70
CA PHE A 64 -2.30 8.88 -7.28
C PHE A 64 -2.20 8.34 -8.70
N PHE A 65 -3.01 7.33 -9.00
CA PHE A 65 -3.13 6.75 -10.33
C PHE A 65 -4.60 6.75 -10.78
N ALA A 66 -4.82 6.37 -12.05
CA ALA A 66 -6.15 6.18 -12.64
C ALA A 66 -7.11 7.35 -12.35
N SER A 67 -6.67 8.58 -12.61
CA SER A 67 -7.44 9.81 -12.33
C SER A 67 -7.90 9.91 -10.86
N LYS A 68 -6.98 9.64 -9.92
CA LYS A 68 -7.19 9.65 -8.45
C LYS A 68 -8.16 8.59 -7.92
N LYS A 69 -8.46 7.55 -8.70
CA LYS A 69 -9.26 6.40 -8.24
C LYS A 69 -8.46 5.41 -7.41
N MET A 70 -7.13 5.49 -7.47
CA MET A 70 -6.22 4.62 -6.72
C MET A 70 -5.06 5.45 -6.18
N VAL A 71 -4.62 5.12 -4.97
CA VAL A 71 -3.47 5.77 -4.33
C VAL A 71 -2.57 4.71 -3.74
N THR A 72 -1.27 4.80 -4.04
CA THR A 72 -0.23 4.04 -3.35
C THR A 72 0.25 4.88 -2.18
N ILE A 73 0.40 4.26 -1.00
CA ILE A 73 0.93 4.91 0.21
C ILE A 73 2.13 4.11 0.70
N PHE A 74 3.23 4.80 0.96
CA PHE A 74 4.45 4.23 1.47
C PHE A 74 4.84 4.96 2.75
N SER A 75 4.96 4.22 3.86
CA SER A 75 5.16 4.82 5.19
C SER A 75 6.56 4.61 5.76
N ALA A 76 7.52 4.14 4.96
CA ALA A 76 8.92 4.02 5.35
C ALA A 76 9.77 5.10 4.64
N PRO A 77 10.21 6.16 5.35
CA PRO A 77 11.07 7.16 4.74
C PRO A 77 12.47 6.58 4.58
N HIS A 78 13.19 7.04 3.56
CA HIS A 78 14.55 6.60 3.26
C HIS A 78 14.68 5.08 3.14
N TYR A 79 13.81 4.49 2.31
CA TYR A 79 13.62 3.06 2.25
C TYR A 79 14.94 2.31 2.02
N CYS A 80 15.19 1.27 2.81
CA CYS A 80 16.41 0.45 2.78
C CYS A 80 17.75 1.22 2.79
N GLY A 81 17.77 2.51 3.17
CA GLY A 81 18.98 3.34 3.11
C GLY A 81 19.44 3.75 1.71
N GLN A 82 18.64 3.43 0.68
CA GLN A 82 19.02 3.57 -0.73
C GLN A 82 18.21 4.65 -1.45
N PHE A 83 17.03 4.97 -0.93
CA PHE A 83 16.11 5.94 -1.51
C PHE A 83 16.06 7.19 -0.64
N ASP A 84 15.82 8.36 -1.20
CA ASP A 84 15.57 9.60 -0.43
C ASP A 84 14.08 9.91 -0.31
N ASN A 85 13.25 8.87 -0.42
CA ASN A 85 11.80 9.00 -0.41
C ASN A 85 11.27 9.43 0.96
N PHE A 86 10.16 10.16 0.95
CA PHE A 86 9.39 10.46 2.13
C PHE A 86 8.50 9.27 2.49
N ALA A 87 8.01 9.28 3.72
CA ALA A 87 6.87 8.47 4.11
C ALA A 87 5.60 9.32 4.05
N ALA A 88 4.46 8.68 3.84
CA ALA A 88 3.16 9.31 4.02
C ALA A 88 2.22 8.44 4.86
N THR A 89 1.22 9.09 5.46
CA THR A 89 0.01 8.46 5.98
C THR A 89 -1.21 9.13 5.38
N MET A 90 -2.28 8.37 5.14
CA MET A 90 -3.57 8.89 4.71
C MET A 90 -4.55 8.86 5.87
N LYS A 91 -5.17 10.01 6.14
CA LYS A 91 -6.23 10.19 7.14
C LYS A 91 -7.54 10.37 6.40
N VAL A 92 -8.52 9.55 6.73
CA VAL A 92 -9.88 9.61 6.17
C VAL A 92 -10.80 10.12 7.29
N ASN A 93 -11.51 11.22 7.05
CA ASN A 93 -12.51 11.73 8.00
C ASN A 93 -13.90 11.11 7.75
N GLU A 94 -14.90 11.52 8.52
CA GLU A 94 -16.28 11.01 8.41
C GLU A 94 -16.94 11.32 7.04
N ASP A 95 -16.57 12.43 6.41
CA ASP A 95 -17.02 12.82 5.06
C ASP A 95 -16.24 12.13 3.92
N LEU A 96 -15.36 11.17 4.25
CA LEU A 96 -14.47 10.47 3.32
C LEU A 96 -13.49 11.37 2.57
N VAL A 97 -13.16 12.52 3.15
CA VAL A 97 -12.07 13.38 2.69
C VAL A 97 -10.74 12.74 3.08
N CYS A 98 -9.91 12.46 2.08
CA CYS A 98 -8.57 11.88 2.25
C CYS A 98 -7.50 12.98 2.37
N ASN A 99 -6.89 13.10 3.54
CA ASN A 99 -5.77 14.02 3.80
C ASN A 99 -4.46 13.25 3.95
N PHE A 100 -3.37 13.77 3.38
CA PHE A 100 -2.06 13.14 3.43
C PHE A 100 -1.12 13.90 4.36
N SER A 101 -0.46 13.19 5.26
CA SER A 101 0.64 13.73 6.08
C SER A 101 1.94 13.10 5.62
N MET A 102 2.90 13.92 5.18
CA MET A 102 4.21 13.49 4.67
C MET A 102 5.29 13.67 5.73
N TYR A 103 6.26 12.75 5.75
CA TYR A 103 7.34 12.68 6.72
C TYR A 103 8.67 12.52 5.99
N LYS A 104 9.52 13.53 6.11
CA LYS A 104 10.86 13.51 5.53
C LYS A 104 11.77 12.55 6.30
N PRO A 105 12.76 11.93 5.64
CA PRO A 105 13.88 11.28 6.31
C PRO A 105 14.50 12.22 7.36
N THR A 106 14.76 11.71 8.56
CA THR A 106 15.58 12.44 9.54
C THR A 106 17.03 12.05 9.39
N SER A 107 17.96 12.97 9.71
CA SER A 107 19.40 12.70 9.69
C SER A 107 19.79 11.47 10.52
N LYS A 108 19.10 11.20 11.63
CA LYS A 108 19.31 9.99 12.45
C LYS A 108 18.89 8.71 11.72
N ALA A 109 17.74 8.71 11.04
CA ALA A 109 17.27 7.56 10.27
C ALA A 109 18.16 7.29 9.05
N ALA A 110 18.61 8.35 8.36
CA ALA A 110 19.56 8.25 7.26
C ALA A 110 20.90 7.64 7.69
N ARG A 111 21.43 7.99 8.88
CA ARG A 111 22.67 7.41 9.42
C ARG A 111 22.53 5.92 9.76
N ILE A 112 21.42 5.51 10.37
CA ILE A 112 21.14 4.10 10.70
C ILE A 112 21.07 3.27 9.41
N ALA A 113 20.39 3.80 8.39
CA ALA A 113 20.22 3.10 7.13
C ALA A 113 21.51 3.05 6.28
N ALA A 114 22.39 4.05 6.41
CA ALA A 114 23.72 4.07 5.79
C ALA A 114 24.76 3.17 6.50
N GLY A 115 24.37 2.40 7.54
CA GLY A 115 25.27 1.50 8.26
C GLY A 115 26.33 2.19 9.14
N ASN A 116 26.25 3.51 9.30
CA ASN A 116 27.18 4.29 10.12
C ASN A 116 26.52 4.58 11.48
N ALA A 117 26.58 3.59 12.37
CA ALA A 117 26.26 3.74 13.79
C ALA A 117 27.50 4.17 14.59
#